data_AF-A0A923Z4D0-F1
#
_entry.id   AF-A0A923Z4D0-F1
#
_cell.length_a   1.000
_cell.length_b   1.000
_cell.length_c   1.000
_cell.angle_alpha   90.00
_cell.angle_beta   90.00
_cell.angle_gamma   90.00
#
_symmetry.space_group_name_H-M   'P 1'
#
loop_
_entity.id
_entity.type
_entity.pdbx_description
1 polymer ?
#
loop_
_entity_poly.entity_id
_entity_poly.type
_entity_poly.pdbx_seq_one_letter_code
_entity_poly.pdbx_strand_id
1 'polypeptide(L)'
;MPTLLRQIWGFKNSTDLPPDANLHADFLAVNVNFWLPPDDCDLDPDTGGMKVSHVDAPQAWEFHTYDGRTDIIKAFFHENRARETYTPYRQNCCVLFNSDLFHGTHEVHFKPGFEHHIMNVTMLYGHRQDDELHRTLASRPDLAARWQSQSSAWRSLSFSRHRQ
;
A
#
# COMPACT_ATOMS: atom_id res chain seq x y z
N MET A 1 -16.03 -14.68 8.18
CA MET A 1 -15.98 -15.08 6.76
C MET A 1 -14.52 -14.98 6.30
N PRO A 2 -14.06 -15.82 5.37
CA PRO A 2 -12.68 -15.73 4.89
C PRO A 2 -12.43 -14.42 4.15
N THR A 3 -11.24 -13.85 4.31
CA THR A 3 -10.77 -12.70 3.53
C THR A 3 -10.29 -13.21 2.17
N LEU A 4 -11.09 -13.01 1.13
CA LEU A 4 -10.84 -13.55 -0.21
C LEU A 4 -9.88 -12.68 -1.03
N LEU A 5 -9.07 -13.30 -1.89
CA LEU A 5 -8.29 -12.60 -2.92
C LEU A 5 -9.24 -11.89 -3.88
N ARG A 6 -8.98 -10.61 -4.15
CA ARG A 6 -9.79 -9.79 -5.06
C ARG A 6 -9.02 -9.37 -6.30
N GLN A 7 -7.74 -9.07 -6.15
CA GLN A 7 -6.88 -8.63 -7.23
C GLN A 7 -5.47 -9.18 -7.08
N ILE A 8 -4.83 -9.40 -8.22
CA ILE A 8 -3.44 -9.80 -8.33
C ILE A 8 -2.85 -9.18 -9.60
N TRP A 9 -1.65 -8.66 -9.50
CA TRP A 9 -0.87 -8.20 -10.65
C TRP A 9 0.62 -8.29 -10.35
N GLY A 10 1.44 -8.13 -11.39
CA GLY A 10 2.88 -8.00 -11.23
C GLY A 10 3.39 -6.76 -11.95
N PHE A 11 4.39 -6.11 -11.38
CA PHE A 11 5.15 -5.09 -12.07
C PHE A 11 6.54 -5.60 -12.41
N LYS A 12 7.06 -5.11 -13.53
CA LYS A 12 8.44 -5.25 -13.93
C LYS A 12 8.97 -3.86 -14.20
N ASN A 13 9.84 -3.36 -13.34
CA ASN A 13 10.37 -2.01 -13.45
C ASN A 13 11.79 -2.03 -14.04
N SER A 14 12.26 -0.86 -14.46
CA SER A 14 13.67 -0.68 -14.86
C SER A 14 14.62 -0.96 -13.69
N THR A 15 15.90 -1.03 -14.01
CA THR A 15 16.99 -1.29 -13.07
C THR A 15 17.20 -0.18 -12.05
N ASP A 16 16.67 1.01 -12.35
CA ASP A 16 16.73 2.20 -11.51
C ASP A 16 15.32 2.76 -11.32
N LEU A 17 14.97 3.01 -10.06
CA LEU A 17 13.75 3.72 -9.65
C LEU A 17 14.10 4.71 -8.54
N PRO A 18 13.51 5.92 -8.55
CA PRO A 18 13.74 6.88 -7.48
C PRO A 18 13.11 6.41 -6.16
N PRO A 19 13.56 6.95 -5.01
CA PRO A 19 12.87 6.76 -3.73
C PRO A 19 11.40 7.18 -3.81
N ASP A 20 10.55 6.42 -3.12
CA ASP A 20 9.10 6.66 -3.04
C ASP A 20 8.40 6.57 -4.41
N ALA A 21 9.00 5.82 -5.35
CA ALA A 21 8.33 5.47 -6.60
C ALA A 21 7.00 4.76 -6.26
N ASN A 22 5.94 5.20 -6.92
CA ASN A 22 4.57 4.72 -6.68
C ASN A 22 4.15 4.86 -5.21
N LEU A 23 4.35 6.02 -4.57
CA LEU A 23 3.80 6.29 -3.25
C LEU A 23 2.25 6.35 -3.31
N HIS A 24 1.57 5.40 -2.68
CA HIS A 24 0.11 5.28 -2.70
C HIS A 24 -0.42 4.47 -1.49
N ALA A 25 -1.75 4.38 -1.36
CA ALA A 25 -2.43 3.38 -0.53
C ALA A 25 -3.43 2.59 -1.39
N ASP A 26 -3.85 1.42 -0.94
CA ASP A 26 -4.77 0.56 -1.68
C ASP A 26 -6.20 0.58 -1.13
N PHE A 27 -7.13 0.19 -2.00
CA PHE A 27 -8.58 0.23 -1.75
C PHE A 27 -9.16 -1.08 -1.18
N LEU A 28 -8.31 -2.06 -0.86
CA LEU A 28 -8.74 -3.33 -0.25
C LEU A 28 -8.33 -3.39 1.21
N ALA A 29 -8.53 -4.53 1.88
CA ALA A 29 -8.26 -4.61 3.32
C ALA A 29 -6.79 -4.93 3.59
N VAL A 30 -6.22 -5.89 2.87
CA VAL A 30 -4.86 -6.40 3.07
C VAL A 30 -4.10 -6.32 1.76
N ASN A 31 -2.88 -5.78 1.81
CA ASN A 31 -1.90 -5.86 0.74
C ASN A 31 -0.84 -6.91 1.10
N VAL A 32 -0.52 -7.76 0.14
CA VAL A 32 0.64 -8.66 0.17
C VAL A 32 1.51 -8.33 -1.04
N ASN A 33 2.77 -7.99 -0.77
CA ASN A 33 3.77 -7.75 -1.81
C ASN A 33 4.94 -8.72 -1.65
N PHE A 34 5.42 -9.32 -2.73
CA PHE A 34 6.62 -10.15 -2.71
C PHE A 34 7.44 -10.01 -3.99
N TRP A 35 8.73 -10.32 -3.87
CA TRP A 35 9.71 -10.12 -4.95
C TRP A 35 10.24 -11.43 -5.51
N LEU A 36 10.45 -11.44 -6.82
CA LEU A 36 10.81 -12.64 -7.58
C LEU A 36 12.30 -12.77 -7.94
N PRO A 37 13.01 -11.70 -8.36
CA PRO A 37 14.37 -11.86 -8.86
C PRO A 37 15.32 -12.49 -7.83
N PRO A 38 16.38 -13.19 -8.27
CA PRO A 38 17.41 -13.66 -7.36
C PRO A 38 18.05 -12.53 -6.56
N ASP A 39 18.46 -12.80 -5.32
CA ASP A 39 19.16 -11.82 -4.46
C ASP A 39 20.43 -11.27 -5.12
N ASP A 40 21.09 -12.05 -5.97
CA ASP A 40 22.31 -11.62 -6.67
C ASP A 40 22.05 -10.61 -7.78
N CYS A 41 20.80 -10.30 -8.12
CA CYS A 41 20.43 -9.25 -9.07
C CYS A 41 20.47 -7.85 -8.44
N ASP A 42 20.34 -7.78 -7.11
CA ASP A 42 20.43 -6.56 -6.34
C ASP A 42 21.91 -6.16 -6.17
N LEU A 43 22.22 -4.89 -6.44
CA LEU A 43 23.56 -4.33 -6.29
C LEU A 43 23.74 -3.65 -4.92
N ASP A 44 22.65 -3.39 -4.21
CA ASP A 44 22.67 -2.82 -2.87
C ASP A 44 21.60 -3.50 -1.97
N PRO A 45 22.02 -4.47 -1.12
CA PRO A 45 21.11 -5.31 -0.34
C PRO A 45 20.31 -4.55 0.74
N ASP A 46 20.61 -3.27 0.95
CA ASP A 46 19.87 -2.37 1.84
C ASP A 46 18.86 -1.51 1.06
N THR A 47 18.60 -1.81 -0.23
CA THR A 47 17.67 -1.07 -1.12
C THR A 47 16.61 -2.00 -1.75
N GLY A 48 15.86 -1.51 -2.75
CA GLY A 48 14.98 -2.30 -3.64
C GLY A 48 13.65 -2.78 -3.05
N GLY A 49 13.52 -2.80 -1.73
CA GLY A 49 12.33 -3.23 -1.02
C GLY A 49 11.23 -2.17 -0.95
N MET A 50 10.53 -2.12 0.18
CA MET A 50 9.34 -1.27 0.35
C MET A 50 9.40 -0.47 1.64
N LYS A 51 8.90 0.76 1.57
CA LYS A 51 8.56 1.57 2.75
C LYS A 51 7.07 1.49 3.00
N VAL A 52 6.67 1.32 4.27
CA VAL A 52 5.28 1.40 4.71
C VAL A 52 5.17 2.46 5.81
N SER A 53 4.34 3.46 5.57
CA SER A 53 4.07 4.55 6.48
C SER A 53 3.19 4.09 7.65
N HIS A 54 3.38 4.73 8.80
CA HIS A 54 2.61 4.48 10.02
C HIS A 54 1.33 5.32 10.07
N VAL A 55 1.06 6.10 9.02
CA VAL A 55 -0.20 6.83 8.83
C VAL A 55 -1.00 6.22 7.69
N ASP A 56 -2.29 6.11 7.90
CA ASP A 56 -3.26 5.62 6.93
C ASP A 56 -3.81 6.74 6.05
N ALA A 57 -4.24 6.40 4.83
CA ALA A 57 -4.94 7.29 3.93
C ALA A 57 -6.21 7.82 4.62
N PRO A 58 -6.41 9.14 4.73
CA PRO A 58 -7.58 9.70 5.40
C PRO A 58 -8.89 9.15 4.83
N GLN A 59 -9.88 8.89 5.70
CA GLN A 59 -11.17 8.34 5.27
C GLN A 59 -11.90 9.25 4.27
N ALA A 60 -11.70 10.56 4.39
CA ALA A 60 -12.28 11.56 3.50
C ALA A 60 -11.61 11.61 2.10
N TRP A 61 -10.47 10.94 1.90
CA TRP A 61 -9.80 10.94 0.61
C TRP A 61 -10.42 9.90 -0.31
N GLU A 62 -10.74 10.34 -1.52
CA GLU A 62 -11.15 9.45 -2.61
C GLU A 62 -9.93 8.71 -3.17
N PHE A 63 -10.17 7.59 -3.85
CA PHE A 63 -9.14 6.74 -4.46
C PHE A 63 -8.08 7.54 -5.22
N HIS A 64 -8.49 8.43 -6.12
CA HIS A 64 -7.56 9.24 -6.91
C HIS A 64 -6.65 10.16 -6.06
N THR A 65 -7.01 10.47 -4.81
CA THR A 65 -6.18 11.29 -3.92
C THR A 65 -5.11 10.46 -3.22
N TYR A 66 -5.41 9.22 -2.83
CA TYR A 66 -4.43 8.36 -2.18
C TYR A 66 -3.69 7.42 -3.15
N ASP A 67 -4.13 7.33 -4.41
CA ASP A 67 -3.52 6.54 -5.48
C ASP A 67 -2.72 7.43 -6.45
N GLY A 68 -1.55 7.90 -5.99
CA GLY A 68 -0.56 8.54 -6.87
C GLY A 68 -0.51 10.08 -6.86
N ARG A 69 -1.30 10.78 -6.04
CA ARG A 69 -1.12 12.22 -5.77
C ARG A 69 -0.01 12.46 -4.74
N THR A 70 1.21 12.13 -5.13
CA THR A 70 2.41 12.20 -4.29
C THR A 70 2.65 13.58 -3.68
N ASP A 71 2.23 14.65 -4.36
CA ASP A 71 2.27 16.03 -3.85
C ASP A 71 1.43 16.19 -2.58
N ILE A 72 0.19 15.70 -2.60
CA ILE A 72 -0.74 15.75 -1.47
C ILE A 72 -0.27 14.80 -0.35
N ILE A 73 0.15 13.59 -0.71
CA ILE A 73 0.62 12.58 0.26
C ILE A 73 1.84 13.09 1.03
N LYS A 74 2.82 13.69 0.34
CA LYS A 74 4.03 14.23 0.98
C LYS A 74 3.72 15.42 1.91
N ALA A 75 2.79 16.30 1.53
CA ALA A 75 2.32 17.36 2.42
C ALA A 75 1.66 16.78 3.69
N PHE A 76 0.79 15.78 3.52
CA PHE A 76 0.15 15.08 4.63
C PHE A 76 1.17 14.40 5.55
N PHE A 77 2.21 13.77 5.00
CA PHE A 77 3.29 13.17 5.80
C PHE A 77 4.01 14.20 6.65
N HIS A 78 4.33 15.37 6.09
CA HIS A 78 4.98 16.45 6.81
C HIS A 78 4.11 16.97 7.96
N GLU A 79 2.83 17.22 7.70
CA GLU A 79 1.87 17.71 8.71
C GLU A 79 1.69 16.71 9.85
N ASN A 80 1.66 15.41 9.55
CA ASN A 80 1.41 14.35 10.53
C ASN A 80 2.69 13.77 11.13
N ARG A 81 3.88 14.28 10.75
CA ARG A 81 5.19 13.75 11.16
C ARG A 81 5.27 12.23 10.96
N ALA A 82 4.84 11.79 9.78
CA ALA A 82 4.75 10.39 9.43
C ALA A 82 6.08 9.67 9.66
N ARG A 83 6.00 8.48 10.23
CA ARG A 83 7.11 7.55 10.35
C ARG A 83 6.92 6.42 9.37
N GLU A 84 8.01 5.82 8.94
CA GLU A 84 7.99 4.72 7.98
C GLU A 84 8.79 3.54 8.52
N THR A 85 8.30 2.33 8.27
CA THR A 85 9.10 1.11 8.38
C THR A 85 9.64 0.78 7.01
N TYR A 86 10.94 0.56 6.92
CA TYR A 86 11.60 0.08 5.73
C TYR A 86 11.87 -1.43 5.83
N THR A 87 11.50 -2.16 4.77
CA THR A 87 11.85 -3.56 4.59
C THR A 87 12.70 -3.69 3.32
N PRO A 88 13.97 -4.13 3.42
CA PRO A 88 14.82 -4.28 2.26
C PRO A 88 14.37 -5.40 1.34
N TYR A 89 14.82 -5.33 0.09
CA TYR A 89 14.56 -6.36 -0.89
C TYR A 89 15.12 -7.71 -0.43
N ARG A 90 14.33 -8.76 -0.61
CA ARG A 90 14.78 -10.16 -0.50
C ARG A 90 13.96 -11.04 -1.42
N GLN A 91 14.63 -11.90 -2.18
CA GLN A 91 14.01 -12.92 -3.02
C GLN A 91 13.05 -13.76 -2.19
N ASN A 92 11.84 -13.98 -2.72
CA ASN A 92 10.81 -14.82 -2.10
C ASN A 92 10.43 -14.41 -0.67
N CYS A 93 10.70 -13.16 -0.29
CA CYS A 93 10.18 -12.56 0.92
C CYS A 93 8.89 -11.80 0.59
N CYS A 94 7.89 -11.89 1.48
CA CYS A 94 6.69 -11.08 1.37
C CYS A 94 6.54 -10.10 2.53
N VAL A 95 5.89 -8.99 2.26
CA VAL A 95 5.39 -8.05 3.26
C VAL A 95 3.87 -8.07 3.20
N LEU A 96 3.25 -8.26 4.35
CA LEU A 96 1.79 -8.23 4.52
C LEU A 96 1.44 -7.08 5.46
N PHE A 97 0.54 -6.20 5.03
CA PHE A 97 0.21 -4.99 5.77
C PHE A 97 -1.22 -4.50 5.47
N ASN A 98 -1.66 -3.53 6.26
CA ASN A 98 -2.93 -2.86 6.07
C ASN A 98 -2.88 -1.99 4.81
N SER A 99 -3.75 -2.28 3.85
CA SER A 99 -3.86 -1.55 2.58
C SER A 99 -4.15 -0.06 2.76
N ASP A 100 -4.74 0.35 3.89
CA ASP A 100 -4.96 1.76 4.20
C ASP A 100 -3.64 2.53 4.40
N LEU A 101 -2.53 1.85 4.73
CA LEU A 101 -1.23 2.50 4.94
C LEU A 101 -0.61 2.92 3.62
N PHE A 102 -0.08 4.15 3.60
CA PHE A 102 0.71 4.60 2.48
C PHE A 102 1.99 3.79 2.37
N HIS A 103 2.37 3.42 1.15
CA HIS A 103 3.53 2.61 0.87
C HIS A 103 4.09 2.92 -0.53
N GLY A 104 5.33 2.53 -0.75
CA GLY A 104 6.02 2.72 -2.02
C GLY A 104 7.33 1.96 -2.06
N THR A 105 7.87 1.80 -3.27
CA THR A 105 9.15 1.14 -3.48
C THR A 105 10.28 2.07 -3.03
N HIS A 106 11.26 1.53 -2.29
CA HIS A 106 12.50 2.27 -2.00
C HIS A 106 13.29 2.45 -3.32
N GLU A 107 14.34 3.27 -3.32
CA GLU A 107 15.27 3.29 -4.47
C GLU A 107 15.73 1.89 -4.84
N VAL A 108 15.91 1.66 -6.14
CA VAL A 108 16.23 0.35 -6.72
C VAL A 108 17.57 0.47 -7.43
N HIS A 109 18.49 -0.44 -7.13
CA HIS A 109 19.80 -0.53 -7.77
C HIS A 109 20.07 -1.97 -8.22
N PHE A 110 19.60 -2.33 -9.40
CA PHE A 110 19.72 -3.71 -9.91
C PHE A 110 20.71 -3.79 -11.08
N LYS A 111 21.25 -4.99 -11.33
CA LYS A 111 22.12 -5.25 -12.48
C LYS A 111 21.44 -4.81 -13.80
N PRO A 112 22.20 -4.29 -14.77
CA PRO A 112 21.65 -3.97 -16.09
C PRO A 112 21.24 -5.24 -16.83
N GLY A 113 20.11 -5.20 -17.54
CA GLY A 113 19.63 -6.33 -18.35
C GLY A 113 18.22 -6.78 -17.95
N PHE A 114 17.45 -7.25 -18.92
CA PHE A 114 16.03 -7.57 -18.73
C PHE A 114 15.79 -8.68 -17.71
N GLU A 115 16.75 -9.59 -17.56
CA GLU A 115 16.76 -10.70 -16.62
C GLU A 115 16.87 -10.24 -15.16
N HIS A 116 17.45 -9.06 -14.95
CA HIS A 116 17.77 -8.51 -13.63
C HIS A 116 16.81 -7.41 -13.19
N HIS A 117 15.82 -7.06 -14.01
CA HIS A 117 14.81 -6.07 -13.63
C HIS A 117 14.08 -6.49 -12.36
N ILE A 118 13.85 -5.53 -11.46
CA ILE A 118 13.04 -5.75 -10.28
C ILE A 118 11.63 -6.16 -10.70
N MET A 119 11.15 -7.25 -10.11
CA MET A 119 9.81 -7.78 -10.34
C MET A 119 9.14 -8.05 -9.00
N ASN A 120 7.96 -7.48 -8.81
CA ASN A 120 7.14 -7.72 -7.64
C ASN A 120 5.74 -8.17 -8.05
N VAL A 121 5.12 -8.97 -7.19
CA VAL A 121 3.73 -9.40 -7.32
C VAL A 121 2.97 -8.81 -6.15
N THR A 122 1.88 -8.10 -6.45
CA THR A 122 0.95 -7.56 -5.47
C THR A 122 -0.32 -8.39 -5.47
N MET A 123 -0.80 -8.75 -4.28
CA MET A 123 -2.06 -9.44 -4.06
C MET A 123 -2.88 -8.67 -3.04
N LEU A 124 -4.13 -8.37 -3.37
CA LEU A 124 -5.02 -7.63 -2.50
C LEU A 124 -6.23 -8.47 -2.07
N TYR A 125 -6.53 -8.44 -0.77
CA TYR A 125 -7.55 -9.27 -0.16
C TYR A 125 -8.63 -8.46 0.57
N GLY A 126 -9.82 -9.04 0.64
CA GLY A 126 -10.91 -8.54 1.46
C GLY A 126 -11.62 -7.36 0.82
N HIS A 127 -12.23 -6.52 1.66
CA HIS A 127 -12.90 -5.29 1.23
C HIS A 127 -12.61 -4.20 2.25
N ARG A 128 -12.32 -3.00 1.76
CA ARG A 128 -12.32 -1.78 2.57
C ARG A 128 -13.75 -1.30 2.72
N GLN A 129 -14.24 -1.20 3.96
CA GLN A 129 -15.60 -0.81 4.33
C GLN A 129 -16.01 0.48 3.62
N ASP A 130 -15.13 1.48 3.65
CA ASP A 130 -15.45 2.82 3.18
C ASP A 130 -15.35 2.98 1.66
N ASP A 131 -14.72 2.08 0.90
CA ASP A 131 -14.73 2.17 -0.57
C ASP A 131 -16.02 1.56 -1.17
N GLU A 132 -16.61 0.56 -0.51
CA GLU A 132 -18.00 0.16 -0.81
C GLU A 132 -18.97 1.29 -0.43
N LEU A 133 -18.69 2.00 0.67
CA LEU A 133 -19.49 3.09 1.18
C LEU A 133 -19.36 4.37 0.33
N HIS A 134 -18.16 4.75 -0.13
CA HIS A 134 -17.91 5.98 -0.92
C HIS A 134 -18.62 5.98 -2.26
N ARG A 135 -18.71 4.80 -2.91
CA ARG A 135 -19.56 4.62 -4.09
C ARG A 135 -21.03 4.95 -3.80
N THR A 136 -21.46 4.73 -2.56
CA THR A 136 -22.83 4.96 -2.08
C THR A 136 -23.01 6.36 -1.47
N LEU A 137 -22.03 6.93 -0.77
CA LEU A 137 -22.05 8.26 -0.17
C LEU A 137 -21.91 9.38 -1.21
N ALA A 138 -21.16 9.15 -2.30
CA ALA A 138 -21.20 10.04 -3.47
C ALA A 138 -22.63 10.22 -4.02
N SER A 139 -23.52 9.26 -3.73
CA SER A 139 -24.96 9.37 -4.05
C SER A 139 -25.83 9.91 -2.91
N ARG A 140 -25.31 10.05 -1.68
CA ARG A 140 -26.04 10.41 -0.44
C ARG A 140 -25.17 11.19 0.58
N PRO A 141 -25.02 12.51 0.43
CA PRO A 141 -24.16 13.35 1.29
C PRO A 141 -24.67 13.50 2.74
N ASP A 142 -25.92 13.13 3.03
CA ASP A 142 -26.54 13.21 4.36
C ASP A 142 -25.97 12.20 5.37
N LEU A 143 -25.29 11.15 4.90
CA LEU A 143 -24.79 10.07 5.73
C LEU A 143 -23.31 10.25 6.14
N ALA A 144 -22.57 11.13 5.48
CA ALA A 144 -21.14 11.37 5.73
C ALA A 144 -20.84 11.90 7.15
N ALA A 145 -21.76 12.66 7.74
CA ALA A 145 -21.59 13.26 9.08
C ALA A 145 -21.72 12.25 10.24
N ARG A 146 -22.20 11.02 9.98
CA ARG A 146 -22.56 10.05 11.03
C ARG A 146 -21.45 9.06 11.42
N TRP A 147 -20.36 8.96 10.67
CA TRP A 147 -19.36 7.88 10.84
C TRP A 147 -18.11 8.25 11.65
N GLN A 148 -18.14 9.32 12.45
CA GLN A 148 -16.99 9.76 13.27
C GLN A 148 -16.68 8.91 14.52
N SER A 149 -17.19 7.69 14.68
CA SER A 149 -16.90 6.90 15.90
C SER A 149 -16.30 5.52 15.63
N GLN A 150 -15.05 5.38 16.11
CA GLN A 150 -14.30 4.14 16.35
C GLN A 150 -14.15 3.21 15.14
N SER A 151 -13.29 3.59 14.20
CA SER A 151 -12.76 2.66 13.22
C SER A 151 -11.62 1.85 13.85
N SER A 152 -11.72 0.53 13.71
CA SER A 152 -10.56 -0.37 13.82
C SER A 152 -9.43 0.18 12.93
N ALA A 153 -8.16 -0.03 13.32
CA ALA A 153 -7.02 0.34 12.47
C ALA A 153 -7.16 -0.23 11.05
N TRP A 154 -7.81 -1.39 10.92
CA TRP A 154 -8.22 -1.99 9.67
C TRP A 154 -9.66 -1.59 9.31
N ARG A 155 -9.85 -0.83 8.23
CA ARG A 155 -11.18 -0.43 7.75
C ARG A 155 -11.87 -1.56 6.99
N SER A 156 -12.03 -2.72 7.62
CA SER A 156 -12.67 -3.90 7.02
C SER A 156 -13.57 -4.63 8.01
N LEU A 157 -14.76 -5.05 7.57
CA LEU A 157 -15.69 -5.84 8.41
C LEU A 157 -15.08 -7.19 8.83
N SER A 158 -14.16 -7.72 8.03
CA SER A 158 -13.46 -8.96 8.36
C SER A 158 -12.53 -8.81 9.57
N PHE A 159 -12.10 -7.58 9.89
CA PHE A 159 -11.15 -7.28 10.97
C PHE A 159 -11.75 -6.41 12.09
N SER A 160 -13.03 -6.02 11.98
CA SER A 160 -13.71 -5.15 12.97
C SER A 160 -14.10 -5.86 14.27
N ARG A 161 -13.90 -7.18 14.36
CA ARG A 161 -14.19 -7.97 15.56
C ARG A 161 -12.91 -8.40 16.25
N HIS A 162 -12.26 -7.54 17.05
CA HIS A 162 -11.38 -7.97 18.15
C HIS A 162 -11.04 -6.81 19.10
N ARG A 163 -11.94 -6.57 20.07
CA ARG A 163 -11.55 -6.30 21.46
C ARG A 163 -12.53 -7.09 22.33
N GLN A 164 -12.10 -8.25 22.82
CA GLN A 164 -12.62 -8.83 24.06
C GLN A 164 -11.62 -8.47 25.16
#